data_AF-A0A150Q877-F1
#
_entry.id   AF-A0A150Q877-F1
#
_cell.length_a   1.000
_cell.length_b   1.000
_cell.length_c   1.000
_cell.angle_alpha   90.00
_cell.angle_beta   90.00
_cell.angle_gamma   90.00
#
_symmetry.space_group_name_H-M   'P 1'
#
loop_
_entity.id
_entity.type
_entity.pdbx_description
1 polymer ?
#
loop_
_entity_poly.entity_id
_entity_poly.type
_entity_poly.pdbx_seq_one_letter_code
_entity_poly.pdbx_strand_id
1 'polypeptide(L)'
;MVETCGICGGDGRIANSFGNTTTCPSCHGSGRRSDEGGLRDVTKTKASHHRPTNVAAVVEKQTWPATFEGGQLANEVRASSTVSNETKAKLTREIIEHEGSHGKCTQTFLKKIRKQIRPPAP
;
A
#
# COMPACT_ATOMS: atom_id res chain seq x y z
N MET A 1 -34.23 30.15 28.08
CA MET A 1 -33.54 30.99 27.08
C MET A 1 -32.56 30.09 26.35
N VAL A 2 -32.60 30.01 25.03
CA VAL A 2 -31.63 29.23 24.25
C VAL A 2 -30.34 30.05 24.18
N GLU A 3 -29.27 29.55 24.80
CA GLU A 3 -27.96 30.17 24.71
C GLU A 3 -27.36 29.97 23.32
N THR A 4 -26.89 31.06 22.71
CA THR A 4 -26.21 31.03 21.43
C THR A 4 -24.81 30.44 21.58
N CYS A 5 -24.30 29.82 20.52
CA CYS A 5 -22.95 29.25 20.54
C CYS A 5 -21.91 30.38 20.65
N GLY A 6 -21.14 30.41 21.73
CA GLY A 6 -20.12 31.45 21.96
C GLY A 6 -18.97 31.48 20.95
N ILE A 7 -18.81 30.43 20.13
CA ILE A 7 -17.74 30.35 19.12
C ILE A 7 -18.16 30.93 17.76
N CYS A 8 -19.41 30.73 17.34
CA CYS A 8 -19.91 31.26 16.07
C CYS A 8 -20.96 32.36 16.23
N GLY A 9 -21.26 32.77 17.47
CA GLY A 9 -22.24 33.82 17.78
C GLY A 9 -23.71 33.48 17.46
N GLY A 10 -24.01 32.27 17.01
CA GLY A 10 -25.37 31.91 16.55
C GLY A 10 -25.44 31.40 15.11
N ASP A 11 -24.42 31.68 14.30
CA ASP A 11 -24.48 31.46 12.84
C ASP A 11 -24.27 29.99 12.43
N GLY A 12 -23.72 29.18 13.33
CA GLY A 12 -23.37 27.78 13.06
C GLY A 12 -22.14 27.62 12.16
N ARG A 13 -21.53 28.71 11.71
CA ARG A 13 -20.37 28.71 10.80
C ARG A 13 -19.26 29.62 11.30
N ILE A 14 -18.04 29.32 10.86
CA ILE A 14 -16.85 30.12 11.14
C ILE A 14 -16.19 30.44 9.81
N ALA A 15 -16.01 31.72 9.52
CA ALA A 15 -15.27 32.21 8.37
C ALA A 15 -13.82 32.53 8.76
N ASN A 16 -12.88 32.31 7.83
CA ASN A 16 -11.52 32.79 7.97
C ASN A 16 -11.29 34.04 7.09
N SER A 17 -10.20 34.75 7.34
CA SER A 17 -9.83 35.96 6.60
C SER A 17 -9.50 35.71 5.12
N PHE A 18 -9.39 34.45 4.69
CA PHE A 18 -9.18 34.05 3.31
C PHE A 18 -10.51 33.78 2.56
N GLY A 19 -11.65 34.06 3.19
CA GLY A 19 -12.98 33.93 2.58
C GLY A 19 -13.57 32.51 2.66
N ASN A 20 -12.88 31.56 3.28
CA ASN A 20 -13.39 30.20 3.44
C ASN A 20 -14.28 30.12 4.69
N THR A 21 -15.44 29.48 4.54
CA THR A 21 -16.37 29.24 5.65
C THR A 21 -16.46 27.74 5.93
N THR A 22 -16.37 27.37 7.20
CA THR A 22 -16.55 25.99 7.67
C THR A 22 -17.62 25.91 8.74
N THR A 23 -18.14 24.70 8.95
CA THR A 23 -19.13 24.44 10.01
C THR A 23 -18.47 24.63 11.37
N CYS A 24 -19.15 25.35 12.28
CA CYS A 24 -18.62 25.59 13.62
C CYS A 24 -18.45 24.24 14.36
N PRO A 25 -17.24 23.88 14.81
CA PRO A 25 -16.99 22.58 15.46
C PRO A 25 -17.58 22.51 16.87
N SER A 26 -17.87 23.65 17.50
CA SER A 26 -18.42 23.70 18.86
C SER A 26 -19.91 23.40 18.91
N CYS A 27 -20.69 23.88 17.94
CA CYS A 27 -22.13 23.63 17.85
C CYS A 27 -22.53 22.70 16.68
N HIS A 28 -21.57 22.24 15.89
CA HIS A 28 -21.76 21.42 14.69
C HIS A 28 -22.77 22.01 13.69
N GLY A 29 -22.85 23.33 13.57
CA GLY A 29 -23.77 24.00 12.64
C GLY A 29 -25.14 24.35 13.23
N SER A 30 -25.42 23.97 14.47
CA SER A 30 -26.72 24.28 15.10
C SER A 30 -26.86 25.74 15.53
N GLY A 31 -25.75 26.50 15.64
CA GLY A 31 -25.74 27.88 16.12
C GLY A 31 -26.05 28.04 17.61
N ARG A 32 -26.43 26.96 18.31
CA ARG A 32 -26.82 26.97 19.71
C ARG A 32 -25.74 26.32 20.57
N ARG A 33 -25.68 26.70 21.84
CA ARG A 33 -24.84 26.01 22.82
C ARG A 33 -25.42 24.60 23.01
N SER A 34 -24.67 23.58 22.61
CA SER A 34 -25.05 22.19 22.89
C SER A 34 -24.92 21.94 24.40
N ASP A 35 -26.03 21.68 25.08
CA ASP A 35 -26.04 21.21 26.47
C ASP A 35 -25.50 19.77 26.57
N GLU A 36 -25.75 19.00 25.51
CA GLU A 36 -25.19 17.67 25.32
C GLU A 36 -23.82 17.81 24.65
N GLY A 37 -22.76 17.82 25.47
CA GLY A 37 -21.35 17.79 25.07
C GLY A 37 -20.97 16.53 24.30
N GLY A 38 -21.63 16.26 23.18
CA GLY A 38 -21.39 15.13 22.30
C GLY A 38 -20.08 15.31 21.56
N LEU A 39 -18.99 14.94 22.21
CA LEU A 39 -17.78 14.51 21.52
C LEU A 39 -18.22 13.45 20.52
N ARG A 40 -18.10 13.74 19.21
CA ARG A 40 -18.30 12.71 18.19
C ARG A 40 -17.44 11.53 18.59
N ASP A 41 -18.05 10.36 18.74
CA ASP A 41 -17.32 9.12 19.00
C ASP A 41 -16.33 8.89 17.84
N VAL A 42 -15.11 9.40 18.00
CA VAL A 42 -14.03 9.32 17.01
C VAL A 42 -13.49 7.90 16.89
N THR A 43 -13.90 7.00 17.79
CA THR A 43 -13.61 5.57 17.73
C THR A 43 -14.53 4.82 16.76
N LYS A 44 -15.66 5.41 16.34
CA LYS A 44 -16.52 4.86 15.30
C LYS A 44 -15.88 5.08 13.92
N THR A 45 -14.98 4.16 13.55
CA THR A 45 -14.48 4.06 12.18
C THR A 45 -15.66 3.94 11.22
N LYS A 46 -15.76 4.90 10.29
CA LYS A 46 -16.71 4.88 9.18
C LYS A 46 -16.71 3.47 8.57
N ALA A 47 -17.89 2.89 8.31
CA ALA A 47 -18.03 1.53 7.77
C ALA A 47 -17.24 1.27 6.47
N SER A 48 -16.76 2.34 5.85
CA SER A 48 -15.89 2.32 4.67
C SER A 48 -14.46 1.85 4.93
N HIS A 49 -13.95 1.84 6.17
CA HIS A 49 -12.57 1.41 6.46
C HIS A 49 -12.41 -0.10 6.66
N HIS A 50 -13.51 -0.84 6.90
CA HIS A 50 -13.47 -2.31 6.90
C HIS A 50 -13.53 -2.88 5.48
N ARG A 51 -13.78 -2.04 4.47
CA ARG A 51 -13.74 -2.45 3.08
C ARG A 51 -12.30 -2.29 2.61
N PRO A 52 -11.50 -3.38 2.51
CA PRO A 52 -10.24 -3.29 1.80
C PRO A 52 -10.56 -2.90 0.36
N THR A 53 -10.36 -1.63 0.01
CA THR A 53 -10.42 -1.17 -1.39
C THR A 53 -9.18 -1.64 -2.17
N ASN A 54 -8.22 -2.23 -1.45
CA ASN A 54 -7.01 -2.82 -1.95
C ASN A 54 -6.99 -4.31 -1.63
N VAL A 55 -8.07 -5.03 -1.99
CA VAL A 55 -7.89 -6.43 -2.35
C VAL A 55 -7.26 -6.38 -3.73
N ALA A 56 -5.93 -6.24 -3.77
CA ALA A 56 -5.19 -6.62 -4.95
C ALA A 56 -5.74 -7.99 -5.35
N ALA A 57 -6.14 -8.15 -6.62
CA ALA A 57 -6.58 -9.43 -7.13
C ALA A 57 -5.61 -10.49 -6.61
N VAL A 58 -6.13 -11.64 -6.17
CA VAL A 58 -5.28 -12.82 -5.98
C VAL A 58 -4.72 -13.11 -7.36
N VAL A 59 -3.61 -12.45 -7.70
CA VAL A 59 -2.82 -12.71 -8.88
C VAL A 59 -2.37 -14.14 -8.64
N GLU A 60 -2.92 -15.04 -9.46
CA GLU A 60 -2.52 -16.43 -9.49
C GLU A 60 -1.00 -16.46 -9.37
N LYS A 61 -0.52 -17.10 -8.30
CA LYS A 61 0.86 -17.00 -7.85
C LYS A 61 1.74 -17.32 -9.05
N GLN A 62 2.35 -16.30 -9.65
CA GLN A 62 3.06 -16.46 -10.91
C GLN A 62 4.12 -17.53 -10.67
N THR A 63 3.98 -18.69 -11.30
CA THR A 63 4.88 -19.83 -11.07
C THR A 63 6.16 -19.70 -11.88
N TRP A 64 6.16 -18.79 -12.86
CA TRP A 64 7.22 -18.56 -13.81
C TRP A 64 7.42 -17.06 -14.09
N PRO A 65 8.62 -16.58 -14.42
CA PRO A 65 8.82 -15.20 -14.84
C PRO A 65 8.01 -14.88 -16.10
N ALA A 66 7.41 -13.69 -16.16
CA ALA A 66 6.60 -13.22 -17.28
C ALA A 66 7.47 -12.63 -18.40
N THR A 67 8.68 -12.16 -18.11
CA THR A 67 9.60 -11.63 -19.13
C THR A 67 10.45 -12.73 -19.76
N PHE A 68 10.80 -12.53 -21.03
CA PHE A 68 11.68 -13.45 -21.76
C PHE A 68 13.07 -13.60 -21.11
N GLU A 69 13.65 -12.48 -20.64
CA GLU A 69 14.94 -12.50 -19.93
C GLU A 69 14.85 -13.25 -18.60
N GLY A 70 13.78 -13.03 -17.82
CA GLY A 70 13.51 -13.76 -16.59
C GLY A 70 13.35 -15.26 -16.83
N GLY A 71 12.62 -15.64 -17.89
CA GLY A 71 12.41 -17.03 -18.27
C GLY A 71 13.69 -17.75 -18.70
N GLN A 72 14.57 -17.10 -19.47
CA GLN A 72 15.88 -17.64 -19.81
C GLN A 72 16.73 -17.88 -18.56
N LEU A 73 16.78 -16.89 -17.66
CA LEU A 73 17.56 -17.02 -16.44
C LEU A 73 17.01 -18.13 -15.51
N ALA A 74 15.69 -18.27 -15.42
CA ALA A 74 15.08 -19.35 -14.65
C ALA A 74 15.40 -20.74 -15.25
N ASN A 75 15.50 -20.84 -16.57
CA ASN A 75 15.99 -22.06 -17.23
C ASN A 75 17.48 -22.33 -16.95
N GLU A 76 18.34 -21.30 -16.98
CA GLU A 76 19.76 -21.43 -16.58
C GLU A 76 19.88 -21.95 -15.14
N VAL A 77 19.06 -21.41 -14.21
CA VAL A 77 18.99 -21.87 -12.82
C VAL A 77 18.54 -23.32 -12.71
N ARG A 78 17.50 -23.72 -13.46
CA ARG A 78 17.01 -25.11 -13.48
C ARG A 78 18.08 -26.08 -14.01
N ALA A 79 18.78 -25.69 -15.07
CA ALA A 79 19.81 -26.49 -15.72
C ALA A 79 21.13 -26.58 -14.92
N SER A 80 21.38 -25.65 -13.99
CA SER A 80 22.58 -25.68 -13.14
C SER A 80 22.64 -26.95 -12.29
N SER A 81 23.71 -27.74 -12.42
CA SER A 81 23.95 -28.91 -11.56
C SER A 81 24.63 -28.55 -10.22
N THR A 82 25.14 -27.32 -10.12
CA THR A 82 25.95 -26.85 -8.98
C THR A 82 25.13 -26.59 -7.73
N VAL A 83 23.87 -26.18 -7.89
CA VAL A 83 22.99 -25.76 -6.79
C VAL A 83 21.90 -26.80 -6.53
N SER A 84 21.55 -27.00 -5.25
CA SER A 84 20.49 -27.92 -4.84
C SER A 84 19.11 -27.50 -5.36
N ASN A 85 18.19 -28.45 -5.51
CA ASN A 85 16.84 -28.18 -6.03
C ASN A 85 16.06 -27.15 -5.19
N GLU A 86 16.27 -27.11 -3.87
CA GLU A 86 15.66 -26.10 -3.01
C GLU A 86 16.18 -24.69 -3.33
N THR A 87 17.49 -24.55 -3.54
CA THR A 87 18.11 -23.27 -3.94
C THR A 87 17.62 -22.85 -5.33
N LYS A 88 17.45 -23.79 -6.27
CA LYS A 88 16.84 -23.49 -7.57
C LYS A 88 15.44 -22.90 -7.43
N ALA A 89 14.59 -23.50 -6.61
CA ALA A 89 13.24 -22.99 -6.36
C ALA A 89 13.27 -21.60 -5.71
N LYS A 90 14.17 -21.36 -4.75
CA LYS A 90 14.37 -20.04 -4.14
C LYS A 90 14.81 -18.99 -5.16
N LEU A 91 15.78 -19.32 -6.01
CA LEU A 91 16.28 -18.42 -7.06
C LEU A 91 15.21 -18.12 -8.12
N THR A 92 14.43 -19.12 -8.56
CA THR A 92 13.30 -18.89 -9.48
C THR A 92 12.27 -17.95 -8.88
N ARG A 93 11.96 -18.10 -7.58
CA ARG A 93 11.04 -17.18 -6.88
C ARG A 93 11.61 -15.76 -6.77
N GLU A 94 12.92 -15.62 -6.50
CA GLU A 94 13.59 -14.32 -6.46
C GLU A 94 13.53 -13.62 -7.83
N ILE A 95 13.66 -14.36 -8.94
CA ILE A 95 13.52 -13.80 -10.30
C ILE A 95 12.10 -13.24 -10.50
N ILE A 96 11.08 -14.00 -10.12
CA ILE A 96 9.67 -13.60 -10.26
C ILE A 96 9.37 -12.36 -9.41
N GLU A 97 9.85 -12.33 -8.17
CA GLU A 97 9.62 -11.19 -7.26
C GLU A 97 10.34 -9.92 -7.72
N HIS A 98 11.59 -10.06 -8.18
CA HIS A 98 12.35 -8.93 -8.70
C HIS A 98 11.69 -8.35 -9.94
N GLU A 99 11.24 -9.20 -10.86
CA GLU A 99 10.50 -8.81 -12.05
C GLU A 99 9.16 -8.15 -11.71
N GLY A 100 8.38 -8.72 -10.79
CA GLY A 100 7.11 -8.14 -10.36
C GLY A 100 7.27 -6.76 -9.74
N SER A 101 8.37 -6.51 -9.01
CA SER A 101 8.65 -5.23 -8.37
C SER A 101 9.23 -4.18 -9.33
N HIS A 102 10.04 -4.59 -10.32
CA HIS A 102 10.79 -3.66 -11.18
C HIS A 102 10.29 -3.62 -12.64
N GLY A 103 9.34 -4.49 -13.01
CA GLY A 103 8.83 -4.68 -14.37
C GLY A 103 9.82 -5.37 -15.33
N LYS A 104 11.10 -5.50 -14.95
CA LYS A 104 12.16 -6.11 -15.76
C LYS A 104 13.27 -6.69 -14.90
N CYS A 105 13.97 -7.70 -15.42
CA CYS A 105 15.21 -8.18 -14.82
C CYS A 105 16.36 -7.21 -15.16
N THR A 106 16.91 -6.54 -14.14
CA THR A 106 18.04 -5.62 -14.34
C THR A 106 19.35 -6.36 -14.64
N GLN A 107 20.28 -5.75 -15.38
CA GLN A 107 21.56 -6.39 -15.70
C GLN A 107 22.39 -6.77 -14.46
N THR A 108 22.30 -5.98 -13.39
CA THR A 108 22.95 -6.26 -12.10
C THR A 108 22.34 -7.50 -11.45
N PHE A 109 21.02 -7.64 -11.51
CA PHE A 109 20.31 -8.82 -11.03
C PHE A 109 20.66 -10.07 -11.83
N LEU A 110 20.70 -10.00 -13.17
CA LEU A 110 21.14 -11.10 -14.02
C LEU A 110 22.56 -11.57 -13.64
N LYS A 111 23.50 -10.64 -13.45
CA LYS A 111 24.87 -10.95 -13.01
C LYS A 111 24.89 -11.60 -11.63
N LYS A 112 24.07 -11.13 -10.68
CA LYS A 112 23.95 -11.70 -9.33
C LYS A 112 23.51 -13.16 -9.38
N ILE A 113 22.45 -13.48 -10.10
CA ILE A 113 21.92 -14.84 -10.19
C ILE A 113 22.91 -15.77 -10.93
N ARG A 114 23.49 -15.31 -12.05
CA ARG A 114 24.51 -16.08 -12.77
C ARG A 114 25.74 -16.39 -11.91
N LYS A 115 26.17 -15.48 -11.05
CA LYS A 115 27.28 -15.72 -10.11
C LYS A 115 26.97 -16.83 -9.10
N GLN A 116 25.70 -16.97 -8.69
CA GLN A 116 25.29 -18.00 -7.72
C GLN A 116 25.22 -19.41 -8.31
N ILE A 117 24.90 -19.51 -9.61
CA ILE A 117 24.81 -20.80 -10.31
C ILE A 117 26.13 -21.20 -11.00
N ARG A 118 27.10 -20.29 -11.06
CA ARG A 118 28.43 -20.54 -11.64
C ARG A 118 29.17 -21.56 -10.76
N PRO A 119 29.76 -22.62 -11.34
CA PRO A 119 30.63 -23.49 -10.59
C PRO A 119 31.83 -22.70 -10.04
N PRO A 120 32.34 -23.03 -8.84
CA PRO A 120 33.63 -22.52 -8.40
C PRO A 120 34.68 -22.89 -9.44
N ALA A 121 35.51 -21.92 -9.84
CA ALA A 121 36.59 -22.19 -10.78
C ALA A 121 37.52 -23.28 -10.20
N PRO A 122 38.03 -24.22 -11.03
CA PRO A 122 38.98 -25.23 -10.60
C PRO A 122 40.28 -24.60 -10.09
#